data_AF-A0A7C5H543-F1
#
_entry.id   AF-A0A7C5H543-F1
#
_cell.length_a   1.000
_cell.length_b   1.000
_cell.length_c   1.000
_cell.angle_alpha   90.00
_cell.angle_beta   90.00
_cell.angle_gamma   90.00
#
_symmetry.space_group_name_H-M   'P 1'
#
loop_
_entity.id
_entity.type
_entity.pdbx_description
1 polymer ?
#
loop_
_entity_poly.entity_id
_entity_poly.type
_entity_poly.pdbx_seq_one_letter_code
_entity_poly.pdbx_strand_id
1 'polypeptide(L)'
;MTDFKPNITNPNYTSPTDNFSSEFSNLNSKEKIKKASEQFEAFFLEEILKEAYKSFSDSEDFQENTYQGMFFQNIADVLSKAGGVGFGKFIEKAVEQEIKDKHQTDLLNENGANKINGKA
;
A
#
# COMPACT_ATOMS: atom_id res chain seq x y z
N MET A 1 9.93 -17.21 17.88
CA MET A 1 9.57 -16.36 16.73
C MET A 1 8.61 -17.16 15.89
N THR A 2 7.31 -16.86 15.98
CA THR A 2 6.29 -17.49 15.14
C THR A 2 6.32 -16.78 13.80
N ASP A 3 6.67 -17.51 12.75
CA ASP A 3 6.67 -17.01 11.38
C ASP A 3 5.28 -16.50 11.02
N PHE A 4 5.13 -15.18 10.88
CA PHE A 4 3.93 -14.56 10.36
C PHE A 4 3.79 -14.97 8.89
N LYS A 5 3.01 -16.01 8.63
CA LYS A 5 2.57 -16.37 7.28
C LYS A 5 1.22 -15.68 7.07
N PRO A 6 1.13 -14.58 6.30
CA PRO A 6 -0.15 -13.96 6.02
C PRO A 6 -1.06 -14.99 5.34
N ASN A 7 -2.22 -15.23 5.93
CA ASN A 7 -3.20 -16.16 5.40
C ASN A 7 -3.92 -15.53 4.20
N ILE A 8 -3.29 -15.59 3.03
CA ILE A 8 -3.81 -15.03 1.77
C ILE A 8 -5.03 -15.78 1.19
N THR A 9 -5.60 -16.75 1.91
CA THR A 9 -6.72 -17.59 1.43
C THR A 9 -8.09 -17.25 2.05
N ASN A 10 -8.24 -16.13 2.77
CA ASN A 10 -9.59 -15.68 3.16
C ASN A 10 -10.40 -15.38 1.87
N PRO A 11 -11.51 -16.07 1.60
CA PRO A 11 -12.33 -15.85 0.40
C PRO A 11 -12.97 -14.46 0.34
N ASN A 12 -12.92 -13.70 1.45
CA ASN A 12 -13.36 -12.30 1.51
C ASN A 12 -12.24 -11.29 1.22
N TYR A 13 -10.99 -11.74 1.00
CA TYR A 13 -10.03 -10.89 0.31
C TYR A 13 -10.52 -10.80 -1.13
N THR A 14 -11.12 -9.66 -1.47
CA THR A 14 -11.17 -9.27 -2.86
C THR A 14 -9.72 -9.17 -3.31
N SER A 15 -9.25 -10.23 -3.97
CA SER A 15 -8.09 -10.14 -4.85
C SER A 15 -8.19 -8.81 -5.59
N PRO A 16 -7.07 -8.10 -5.79
CA PRO A 16 -7.05 -6.95 -6.68
C PRO A 16 -7.92 -7.30 -7.88
N THR A 17 -9.07 -6.62 -8.04
CA THR A 17 -10.07 -7.03 -9.04
C THR A 17 -9.34 -7.21 -10.38
N ASP A 18 -9.81 -8.04 -11.31
CA ASP A 18 -9.11 -8.24 -12.60
C ASP A 18 -8.82 -6.90 -13.35
N ASN A 19 -9.47 -5.82 -12.93
CA ASN A 19 -9.22 -4.42 -13.29
C ASN A 19 -8.07 -3.71 -12.55
N PHE A 20 -7.28 -4.37 -11.71
CA PHE A 20 -6.19 -3.72 -10.99
C PHE A 20 -5.13 -3.20 -11.95
N SER A 21 -4.84 -3.95 -13.01
CA SER A 21 -3.94 -3.46 -14.06
C SER A 21 -4.57 -2.27 -14.82
N SER A 22 -5.88 -2.29 -15.07
CA SER A 22 -6.57 -1.22 -15.81
C SER A 22 -6.71 0.08 -15.01
N GLU A 23 -6.90 0.01 -13.68
CA GLU A 23 -6.92 1.18 -12.80
C GLU A 23 -5.60 1.96 -12.82
N PHE A 24 -4.46 1.26 -12.94
CA PHE A 24 -3.14 1.88 -12.95
C PHE A 24 -2.66 2.23 -14.36
N SER A 25 -3.26 1.65 -15.41
CA SER A 25 -2.82 1.82 -16.80
C SER A 25 -2.78 3.28 -17.26
N ASN A 26 -3.74 4.10 -16.81
CA ASN A 26 -3.91 5.49 -17.23
C ASN A 26 -3.32 6.51 -16.25
N LEU A 27 -2.68 6.06 -15.17
CA LEU A 27 -2.14 6.92 -14.12
C LEU A 27 -0.68 7.26 -14.37
N ASN A 28 -0.29 8.50 -14.06
CA ASN A 28 1.12 8.88 -14.02
C ASN A 28 1.82 8.25 -12.80
N SER A 29 3.16 8.28 -12.77
CA SER A 29 3.94 7.63 -11.71
C SER A 29 3.56 8.10 -10.29
N LYS A 30 3.26 9.39 -10.11
CA LYS A 30 2.86 9.94 -8.82
C LYS A 30 1.48 9.43 -8.41
N GLU A 31 0.54 9.42 -9.33
CA GLU A 31 -0.81 8.90 -9.09
C GLU A 31 -0.80 7.40 -8.77
N LYS A 32 0.06 6.62 -9.43
CA LYS A 32 0.26 5.20 -9.11
C LYS A 32 0.77 5.00 -7.69
N ILE A 33 1.78 5.77 -7.28
CA ILE A 33 2.36 5.71 -5.93
C ILE A 33 1.32 6.08 -4.89
N LYS A 34 0.60 7.19 -5.10
CA LYS A 34 -0.48 7.62 -4.21
C LYS A 34 -1.55 6.55 -4.07
N LYS A 35 -2.05 6.02 -5.19
CA LYS A 35 -3.12 5.00 -5.21
C LYS A 35 -2.69 3.70 -4.52
N ALA A 36 -1.47 3.23 -4.78
CA ALA A 36 -0.92 2.06 -4.11
C ALA A 36 -0.77 2.29 -2.59
N SER A 37 -0.36 3.49 -2.19
CA SER A 37 -0.21 3.86 -0.78
C SER A 37 -1.56 3.94 -0.06
N GLU A 38 -2.60 4.47 -0.71
CA GLU A 38 -3.99 4.45 -0.20
C GLU A 38 -4.52 3.01 -0.07
N GLN A 39 -4.29 2.15 -1.06
CA GLN A 39 -4.73 0.75 -0.98
C GLN A 39 -4.03 -0.01 0.15
N PHE A 40 -2.74 0.26 0.36
CA PHE A 40 -2.01 -0.31 1.49
C PHE A 40 -2.58 0.15 2.83
N GLU A 41 -2.80 1.46 3.02
CA GLU A 41 -3.34 1.98 4.28
C GLU A 41 -4.76 1.45 4.53
N ALA A 42 -5.57 1.23 3.50
CA ALA A 42 -6.89 0.60 3.63
C ALA A 42 -6.76 -0.85 4.12
N PHE A 43 -5.91 -1.65 3.49
CA PHE A 43 -5.66 -3.03 3.94
C PHE A 43 -5.19 -3.09 5.40
N PHE A 44 -4.24 -2.22 5.74
CA PHE A 44 -3.69 -2.16 7.09
C PHE A 44 -4.74 -1.76 8.14
N LEU A 45 -5.56 -0.74 7.84
CA LEU A 45 -6.65 -0.30 8.71
C LEU A 45 -7.70 -1.40 8.90
N GLU A 46 -8.02 -2.14 7.83
CA GLU A 46 -8.95 -3.27 7.92
C GLU A 46 -8.44 -4.33 8.90
N GLU A 47 -7.16 -4.70 8.82
CA GLU A 47 -6.56 -5.68 9.73
C GLU A 47 -6.52 -5.19 11.19
N ILE A 48 -6.21 -3.91 11.42
CA ILE A 48 -6.29 -3.30 12.76
C ILE A 48 -7.72 -3.36 13.30
N LEU A 49 -8.71 -3.00 12.48
CA LEU A 49 -10.12 -2.97 12.89
C LEU A 49 -10.62 -4.38 13.21
N LYS A 50 -10.26 -5.37 12.39
CA LYS A 50 -10.57 -6.78 12.65
C LYS A 50 -9.95 -7.25 13.96
N GLU A 51 -8.68 -6.96 14.20
CA GLU A 51 -7.97 -7.39 15.41
C GLU A 51 -8.46 -6.69 16.68
N ALA A 52 -8.73 -5.39 16.59
CA ALA A 52 -9.36 -4.63 17.66
C ALA A 52 -10.73 -5.23 18.01
N TYR A 53 -11.55 -5.54 17.00
CA TYR A 53 -12.87 -6.11 17.23
C TYR A 53 -12.81 -7.53 17.82
N LYS A 54 -11.87 -8.38 17.40
CA LYS A 54 -11.61 -9.69 18.05
C LYS A 54 -11.32 -9.56 19.54
N SER A 55 -10.62 -8.49 19.94
CA SER A 55 -10.30 -8.25 21.35
C SER A 55 -11.52 -7.84 22.19
N PHE A 56 -12.61 -7.38 21.55
CA PHE A 56 -13.87 -7.02 22.21
C PHE A 56 -14.94 -8.12 22.15
N SER A 57 -14.88 -9.04 21.19
CA SER A 57 -15.77 -10.19 21.11
C SER A 57 -15.23 -11.32 21.98
N ASP A 58 -16.07 -11.94 22.82
CA ASP A 58 -15.70 -13.18 23.50
C ASP A 58 -15.26 -14.22 22.46
N SER A 59 -14.04 -14.74 22.65
CA SER A 59 -13.24 -15.43 21.62
C SER A 59 -13.85 -16.70 21.04
N GLU A 60 -14.96 -17.19 21.58
CA GLU A 60 -15.64 -18.41 21.12
C GLU A 60 -16.67 -18.14 19.99
N ASP A 61 -17.14 -16.90 19.83
CA ASP A 61 -18.20 -16.54 18.85
C ASP A 61 -17.70 -15.74 17.64
N PHE A 62 -16.38 -15.55 17.49
CA PHE A 62 -15.83 -14.83 16.34
C PHE A 62 -15.85 -15.69 15.08
N GLN A 63 -17.03 -15.80 14.46
CA GLN A 63 -17.13 -16.13 13.04
C GLN A 63 -17.20 -14.83 12.25
N GLU A 64 -16.17 -14.57 11.44
CA GLU A 64 -16.16 -13.45 10.51
C GLU A 64 -17.28 -13.65 9.47
N ASN A 65 -18.45 -13.10 9.73
CA ASN A 65 -19.55 -13.11 8.78
C ASN A 65 -19.24 -12.13 7.65
N THR A 66 -19.64 -12.46 6.42
CA THR A 66 -19.39 -11.63 5.22
C THR A 66 -19.78 -10.16 5.41
N TYR A 67 -20.90 -9.89 6.10
CA TYR A 67 -21.35 -8.53 6.41
C TYR A 67 -20.36 -7.75 7.30
N GLN A 68 -19.73 -8.42 8.26
CA GLN A 68 -18.76 -7.83 9.17
C GLN A 68 -17.43 -7.55 8.43
N GLY A 69 -16.99 -8.46 7.57
CA GLY A 69 -15.83 -8.24 6.70
C GLY A 69 -16.02 -7.01 5.79
N MET A 70 -17.16 -6.92 5.11
CA MET A 70 -17.48 -5.77 4.25
C MET A 70 -17.59 -4.45 5.04
N PHE A 71 -18.10 -4.49 6.28
CA PHE A 71 -18.18 -3.31 7.13
C PHE A 71 -16.79 -2.74 7.43
N PHE A 72 -15.85 -3.58 7.86
CA PHE A 72 -14.48 -3.14 8.14
C PHE A 72 -13.76 -2.66 6.88
N GLN A 73 -13.92 -3.36 5.75
CA GLN A 73 -13.34 -2.96 4.48
C GLN A 73 -13.81 -1.56 4.05
N ASN A 74 -15.11 -1.27 4.15
CA ASN A 74 -15.67 0.03 3.79
C ASN A 74 -15.16 1.16 4.69
N ILE A 75 -15.08 0.92 6.01
CA ILE A 75 -14.53 1.91 6.94
C ILE A 75 -13.06 2.16 6.64
N ALA A 76 -12.29 1.10 6.43
CA ALA A 76 -10.86 1.20 6.16
C ALA A 76 -10.57 1.94 4.83
N ASP A 77 -11.36 1.68 3.78
CA ASP A 77 -11.24 2.38 2.50
C ASP A 77 -11.56 3.88 2.60
N VAL A 78 -12.64 4.23 3.31
CA VAL A 78 -13.00 5.64 3.55
C VAL A 78 -11.94 6.35 4.38
N LEU A 79 -11.48 5.73 5.46
CA LEU A 79 -10.45 6.30 6.32
C LEU A 79 -9.13 6.46 5.58
N SER A 80 -8.69 5.46 4.81
CA SER A 80 -7.46 5.52 4.03
C SER A 80 -7.48 6.66 3.00
N LYS A 81 -8.56 6.77 2.21
CA LYS A 81 -8.72 7.84 1.21
C LYS A 81 -8.78 9.24 1.84
N ALA A 82 -9.32 9.36 3.05
CA ALA A 82 -9.29 10.60 3.82
C ALA A 82 -7.89 10.91 4.43
N GLY A 83 -6.93 9.98 4.32
CA GLY A 83 -5.60 10.08 4.90
C GLY A 83 -5.55 9.73 6.38
N GLY A 84 -6.35 8.74 6.79
CA GLY A 84 -6.74 8.36 8.15
C GLY A 84 -5.63 8.44 9.20
N VAL A 85 -4.70 7.47 9.21
CA VAL A 85 -3.58 7.44 10.17
C VAL A 85 -2.33 8.11 9.56
N GLY A 86 -2.32 8.27 8.24
CA GLY A 86 -1.28 9.00 7.50
C GLY A 86 -0.13 8.11 7.01
N PHE A 87 -0.25 6.79 7.14
CA PHE A 87 0.74 5.85 6.63
C PHE A 87 0.83 5.88 5.10
N GLY A 88 -0.30 6.06 4.40
CA GLY A 88 -0.30 6.21 2.95
C GLY A 88 0.51 7.44 2.51
N LYS A 89 0.34 8.58 3.19
CA LYS A 89 1.12 9.80 2.92
C LYS A 89 2.61 9.64 3.25
N PHE A 90 2.93 8.87 4.29
CA PHE A 90 4.31 8.57 4.64
C PHE A 90 4.99 7.72 3.56
N ILE A 91 4.32 6.65 3.12
CA ILE A 91 4.81 5.76 2.07
C ILE A 91 4.95 6.52 0.74
N GLU A 92 3.95 7.33 0.37
CA GLU A 92 4.01 8.18 -0.82
C GLU A 92 5.28 9.04 -0.82
N LYS A 93 5.56 9.74 0.29
CA LYS A 93 6.76 10.57 0.43
C LYS A 93 8.05 9.78 0.41
N ALA A 94 8.09 8.62 1.08
CA ALA A 94 9.29 7.78 1.12
C ALA A 94 9.65 7.27 -0.28
N VAL A 95 8.66 6.79 -1.04
CA VAL A 95 8.84 6.29 -2.40
C VAL A 95 9.20 7.42 -3.36
N GLU A 96 8.54 8.59 -3.25
CA GLU A 96 8.91 9.76 -4.06
C GLU A 96 10.36 10.21 -3.81
N GLN A 97 10.82 10.15 -2.56
CA GLN A 97 12.19 10.51 -2.21
C GLN A 97 13.19 9.52 -2.82
N GLU A 98 12.94 8.21 -2.69
CA GLU A 98 13.81 7.18 -3.27
C GLU A 98 13.94 7.31 -4.80
N ILE A 99 12.83 7.64 -5.49
CA ILE A 99 12.85 7.86 -6.95
C ILE A 99 13.69 9.10 -7.30
N LYS A 100 13.56 10.19 -6.53
CA LYS A 100 14.37 11.40 -6.74
C LYS A 100 15.86 11.13 -6.52
N ASP A 101 16.19 10.37 -5.48
CA ASP A 101 17.58 10.04 -5.14
C ASP A 101 18.21 9.18 -6.25
N LYS A 102 17.49 8.17 -6.77
CA LYS A 102 17.94 7.36 -7.91
C LYS A 102 18.15 8.19 -9.18
N HIS A 103 17.22 9.09 -9.49
CA HIS A 103 17.37 9.97 -10.65
C HIS A 103 18.59 10.89 -10.52
N GLN A 104 18.89 11.40 -9.32
CA GLN A 104 20.11 12.19 -9.09
C GLN A 104 21.39 11.36 -9.25
N THR A 105 21.41 10.12 -8.76
CA THR A 105 22.57 9.24 -8.94
C THR A 105 22.84 8.90 -10.40
N ASP A 106 21.79 8.69 -11.20
CA ASP A 106 21.93 8.38 -12.63
C ASP A 106 22.48 9.59 -13.41
N LEU A 107 21.97 10.80 -13.13
CA LEU A 107 22.48 12.04 -13.72
C LEU A 107 23.95 12.30 -13.37
N LEU A 108 24.37 12.02 -12.13
CA LEU A 108 25.76 12.19 -11.71
C LEU A 108 26.68 11.16 -12.40
N ASN A 109 26.20 9.95 -12.63
CA ASN A 109 26.94 8.89 -13.31
C ASN A 109 27.10 9.18 -14.82
N GLU A 110 26.05 9.65 -15.49
CA GLU A 110 26.13 10.03 -16.91
C GLU A 110 27.04 11.24 -17.16
N ASN A 111 26.96 12.27 -16.31
CA ASN A 111 27.85 13.43 -16.39
C ASN A 111 29.30 13.09 -15.99
N GLY A 112 29.49 12.13 -15.10
CA GLY A 112 30.79 11.56 -14.75
C GLY A 112 31.41 10.83 -15.92
N ALA A 113 30.67 9.91 -16.55
CA ALA A 113 31.11 9.11 -17.71
C ALA A 113 31.48 9.97 -18.93
N ASN A 114 30.75 11.06 -19.19
CA ASN A 114 31.02 11.95 -20.32
C ASN A 114 32.28 12.82 -20.11
N LYS A 115 32.70 13.07 -18.86
CA LYS A 115 33.97 13.75 -18.54
C LYS A 115 35.20 12.85 -18.68
N ILE A 116 35.05 11.53 -18.54
CA ILE A 116 36.17 10.57 -18.67
C ILE A 116 36.51 10.31 -20.15
N ASN A 117 35.51 10.39 -21.03
CA ASN A 117 35.68 10.23 -22.48
C ASN A 117 35.96 11.55 -23.23
N GLY A 118 36.07 12.67 -22.52
CA GLY A 118 36.15 14.03 -23.06
C GLY A 118 37.40 14.84 -22.70
N LYS A 119 38.56 14.19 -22.52
CA LYS A 119 39.90 14.85 -22.51
C LYS A 119 40.80 14.08 -23.47
N ALA A 120 41.12 14.65 -24.63
CA ALA A 120 42.23 15.59 -24.87
C ALA A 120 43.58 14.86 -24.92
#